data_AF-A0A139HD99-F1
#
_entry.id   AF-A0A139HD99-F1
#
_cell.length_a   1.000
_cell.length_b   1.000
_cell.length_c   1.000
_cell.angle_alpha   90.00
_cell.angle_beta   90.00
_cell.angle_gamma   90.00
#
_symmetry.space_group_name_H-M   'P 1'
#
loop_
_entity.id
_entity.type
_entity.pdbx_description
1 polymer ?
#
loop_
_entity_poly.entity_id
_entity_poly.type
_entity_poly.pdbx_seq_one_letter_code
_entity_poly.pdbx_strand_id
1 'polypeptide(L)'
;MFHQLCLLVLTAAITSLLFFTALWTSQSQALQNFHFSALIPGSLKSGNGDELFNGRHFLFGAPVAATRPNSTVAPPNVTLVLATMDYTDNKWIHDELGDVLRPHGDLGTAIYVVNDNTAPLHTPANKGHEAMAYLTYMIDFYDSLPDISIFMHGHKTAWHNNDLLDMSSSAMVRYLRREKVQRDGYMNLRCHWNPGCPDHLHPFATEYDEEKSEELLIKDAWMQVFGVEESQVPETLAQPCCSQFAVTKERIRDLPKAKYEHFRDWLLASQLTDYVTGRIFEYFWQYMLNNTPLLCPDPRVCYCEGYGVCFENPGEYDMWLDLRADLTMYEQQLYSWNQWQHDKTVERRDSLEVEEVANLDEEKLESLASITDETGPNRRNGGGGGGEEKLDRGRELVIKISEIREELERRIQAALKLGADPSRRQAAIEAAKKHDLPLVPRDGTAYPKKKHR
;
A
#
# COMPACT_ATOMS: atom_id res chain seq x y z
N MET A 1 -43.06 4.24 -56.74
CA MET A 1 -42.93 3.27 -55.63
C MET A 1 -41.57 3.33 -54.93
N PHE A 2 -40.43 3.29 -55.63
CA PHE A 2 -39.10 3.32 -54.99
C PHE A 2 -38.80 4.57 -54.13
N HIS A 3 -39.23 5.76 -54.56
CA HIS A 3 -38.99 7.00 -53.82
C HIS A 3 -39.75 7.09 -52.49
N GLN A 4 -40.99 6.58 -52.43
CA GLN A 4 -41.77 6.57 -51.18
C GLN A 4 -41.23 5.56 -50.17
N LEU A 5 -40.67 4.44 -50.64
CA LEU A 5 -40.04 3.44 -49.78
C LEU A 5 -38.74 3.96 -49.15
N CYS A 6 -37.91 4.70 -49.93
CA CYS A 6 -36.72 5.35 -49.40
C CYS A 6 -37.05 6.42 -48.35
N LEU A 7 -38.10 7.22 -48.58
CA LEU A 7 -38.50 8.25 -47.63
C LEU A 7 -38.97 7.64 -46.30
N LEU A 8 -39.73 6.54 -46.36
CA LEU A 8 -40.20 5.82 -45.17
C LEU A 8 -39.04 5.21 -44.35
N VAL A 9 -38.06 4.60 -45.02
CA VAL A 9 -36.88 4.03 -44.35
C VAL A 9 -36.02 5.13 -43.73
N LEU A 10 -35.83 6.27 -44.42
CA LEU A 10 -35.07 7.39 -43.88
C LEU A 10 -35.78 8.01 -42.66
N THR A 11 -37.10 8.17 -42.73
CA THR A 11 -37.88 8.68 -41.58
C THR A 11 -37.81 7.72 -40.39
N ALA A 12 -37.90 6.40 -40.60
CA ALA A 12 -37.82 5.41 -39.54
C ALA A 12 -36.42 5.35 -38.89
N ALA A 13 -35.36 5.53 -39.69
CA ALA A 13 -33.98 5.59 -39.18
C ALA A 13 -33.75 6.85 -38.33
N ILE A 14 -34.24 8.01 -38.78
CA ILE A 14 -34.11 9.28 -38.04
C ILE A 14 -34.94 9.25 -36.75
N THR A 15 -36.16 8.71 -36.79
CA THR A 15 -36.97 8.57 -35.56
C THR A 15 -36.35 7.59 -34.57
N SER A 16 -35.70 6.53 -35.05
CA SER A 16 -34.99 5.57 -34.18
C SER A 16 -33.76 6.22 -33.55
N LEU A 17 -32.98 6.98 -34.32
CA LEU A 17 -31.78 7.67 -33.82
C LEU A 17 -32.15 8.72 -32.75
N LEU A 18 -33.23 9.49 -32.97
CA LEU A 18 -33.73 10.47 -32.00
C LEU A 18 -34.26 9.81 -30.72
N PHE A 19 -34.90 8.65 -30.83
CA PHE A 19 -35.35 7.86 -29.67
C PHE A 19 -34.17 7.33 -28.84
N PHE A 20 -33.13 6.82 -29.50
CA PHE A 20 -31.92 6.33 -28.81
C PHE A 20 -31.13 7.47 -28.16
N THR A 21 -31.02 8.64 -28.79
CA THR A 21 -30.37 9.80 -28.16
C THR A 21 -31.16 10.31 -26.96
N ALA A 22 -32.51 10.34 -27.03
CA ALA A 22 -33.35 10.77 -25.92
C ALA A 22 -33.30 9.80 -24.73
N LEU A 23 -33.30 8.48 -24.99
CA LEU A 23 -33.12 7.44 -23.98
C LEU A 23 -31.74 7.53 -23.32
N TRP A 24 -30.67 7.75 -24.10
CA TRP A 24 -29.31 7.93 -23.57
C TRP A 24 -29.17 9.17 -22.70
N THR A 25 -29.75 10.31 -23.10
CA THR A 25 -29.75 11.53 -22.27
C THR A 25 -30.58 11.35 -20.99
N SER A 26 -31.70 10.64 -21.03
CA SER A 26 -32.53 10.37 -19.84
C SER A 26 -31.87 9.39 -18.86
N GLN A 27 -31.13 8.39 -19.34
CA GLN A 27 -30.35 7.48 -18.48
C GLN A 27 -29.12 8.17 -17.90
N SER A 28 -28.48 9.06 -18.66
CA SER A 28 -27.31 9.83 -18.19
C SER A 28 -27.70 10.82 -17.09
N GLN A 29 -28.88 11.47 -17.19
CA GLN A 29 -29.39 12.36 -16.13
C GLN A 29 -29.97 11.62 -14.91
N ALA A 30 -30.48 10.39 -15.09
CA ALA A 30 -30.90 9.55 -13.96
C ALA A 30 -29.72 9.00 -13.14
N LEU A 31 -28.55 8.80 -13.77
CA LEU A 31 -27.32 8.34 -13.10
C LEU A 31 -26.53 9.47 -12.40
N GLN A 32 -26.78 10.74 -12.75
CA GLN A 32 -26.10 11.88 -12.13
C GLN A 32 -26.83 12.47 -10.90
N ASN A 33 -28.09 12.10 -10.64
CA ASN A 33 -28.92 12.69 -9.57
C ASN A 33 -29.20 11.79 -8.36
N PHE A 34 -28.54 10.63 -8.25
CA PHE A 34 -28.57 9.85 -7.00
C PHE A 34 -27.58 10.43 -5.99
N HIS A 35 -28.02 11.45 -5.27
CA HIS A 35 -27.42 11.87 -4.00
C HIS A 35 -27.59 10.73 -2.97
N PHE A 36 -26.52 9.96 -2.74
CA PHE A 36 -26.43 9.07 -1.59
C PHE A 36 -26.11 9.91 -0.35
N SER A 37 -27.14 10.24 0.42
CA SER A 37 -27.03 10.65 1.82
C SER A 37 -27.92 9.74 2.65
N ALA A 38 -27.33 9.23 3.73
CA ALA A 38 -27.90 8.48 4.85
C ALA A 38 -27.81 6.93 4.83
N LEU A 39 -27.09 6.45 5.86
CA LEU A 39 -27.19 5.18 6.59
C LEU A 39 -26.36 3.97 6.11
N ILE A 40 -25.09 3.95 6.53
CA ILE A 40 -24.32 2.72 6.76
C ILE A 40 -23.76 2.78 8.20
N PRO A 41 -24.10 1.83 9.08
CA PRO A 41 -23.36 1.58 10.30
C PRO A 41 -22.14 0.69 10.02
N GLY A 42 -20.95 1.14 10.40
CA GLY A 42 -19.80 0.28 10.68
C GLY A 42 -19.11 -0.38 9.48
N SER A 43 -18.42 0.39 8.65
CA SER A 43 -17.23 -0.09 7.95
C SER A 43 -16.21 1.03 7.91
N LEU A 44 -14.99 0.75 8.38
CA LEU A 44 -13.86 1.67 8.37
C LEU A 44 -13.58 2.06 6.92
N LYS A 45 -14.03 3.25 6.52
CA LYS A 45 -13.65 3.86 5.26
C LYS A 45 -12.12 3.93 5.20
N SER A 46 -11.57 3.28 4.18
CA SER A 46 -10.26 3.59 3.60
C SER A 46 -10.21 5.07 3.24
N GLY A 47 -9.72 5.88 4.17
CA GLY A 47 -9.59 7.32 4.07
C GLY A 47 -8.67 7.80 5.18
N ASN A 48 -7.50 8.32 4.80
CA ASN A 48 -6.47 8.89 5.66
C ASN A 48 -5.90 7.96 6.75
N GLY A 49 -5.37 6.81 6.33
CA GLY A 49 -4.39 6.07 7.15
C GLY A 49 -3.10 6.85 7.41
N ASP A 50 -2.82 7.90 6.62
CA ASP A 50 -1.54 8.62 6.67
C ASP A 50 -1.37 9.55 7.89
N GLU A 51 -2.44 9.95 8.57
CA GLU A 51 -2.36 10.86 9.73
C GLU A 51 -2.14 10.16 11.08
N LEU A 52 -2.39 8.85 11.18
CA LEU A 52 -2.22 8.09 12.42
C LEU A 52 -0.77 7.65 12.68
N PHE A 53 0.12 7.76 11.68
CA PHE A 53 1.50 7.28 11.77
C PHE A 53 2.56 8.38 11.94
N ASN A 54 2.16 9.63 12.16
CA ASN A 54 3.09 10.76 12.27
C ASN A 54 3.77 10.87 13.66
N GLY A 55 4.26 9.73 14.18
CA GLY A 55 5.05 9.64 15.40
C GLY A 55 6.51 9.37 15.05
N ARG A 56 7.35 10.41 15.10
CA ARG A 56 8.84 10.39 15.10
C ARG A 56 9.49 9.00 14.82
N HIS A 57 9.71 8.72 13.54
CA HIS A 57 10.51 7.59 13.04
C HIS A 57 11.99 7.77 13.41
N PHE A 58 12.51 6.93 14.31
CA PHE A 58 13.92 6.88 14.71
C PHE A 58 14.46 5.43 14.76
N LEU A 59 13.82 4.48 14.07
CA LEU A 59 14.16 3.04 14.22
C LEU A 59 15.45 2.63 13.50
N PHE A 60 15.84 3.33 12.44
CA PHE A 60 17.07 3.02 11.70
C PHE A 60 18.06 4.18 11.77
N GLY A 61 19.00 4.08 12.72
CA GLY A 61 20.29 4.74 12.54
C GLY A 61 20.99 4.17 11.30
N ALA A 62 21.89 4.95 10.69
CA ALA A 62 22.71 4.47 9.56
C ALA A 62 23.26 3.07 9.89
N PRO A 63 23.06 2.07 9.02
CA PRO A 63 23.45 0.71 9.34
C PRO A 63 24.92 0.68 9.72
N VAL A 64 25.24 -0.03 10.81
CA VAL A 64 26.62 -0.44 11.08
C VAL A 64 27.09 -1.13 9.81
N ALA A 65 28.08 -0.55 9.14
CA ALA A 65 28.59 -1.05 7.88
C ALA A 65 28.79 -2.56 8.00
N ALA A 66 27.93 -3.34 7.32
CA ALA A 66 28.14 -4.76 7.21
C ALA A 66 29.54 -4.92 6.64
N THR A 67 30.45 -5.55 7.39
CA THR A 67 31.77 -5.90 6.91
C THR A 67 31.56 -6.67 5.62
N ARG A 68 31.80 -6.01 4.48
CA ARG A 68 31.70 -6.64 3.17
C ARG A 68 32.61 -7.87 3.24
N PRO A 69 32.09 -9.09 3.03
CA PRO A 69 32.99 -10.22 2.85
C PRO A 69 33.97 -9.85 1.74
N ASN A 70 35.21 -10.32 1.86
CA ASN A 70 36.29 -10.08 0.92
C ASN A 70 35.98 -10.82 -0.40
N SER A 71 34.96 -10.35 -1.11
CA SER A 71 34.47 -10.87 -2.37
C SER A 71 35.28 -10.20 -3.48
N THR A 72 35.93 -11.02 -4.30
CA THR A 72 36.61 -10.58 -5.51
C THR A 72 35.63 -10.24 -6.64
N VAL A 73 34.33 -10.44 -6.44
CA VAL A 73 33.27 -10.11 -7.39
C VAL A 73 32.80 -8.68 -7.13
N ALA A 74 32.80 -7.85 -8.17
CA ALA A 74 32.23 -6.51 -8.10
C ALA A 74 30.77 -6.58 -7.63
N PRO A 75 30.31 -5.65 -6.77
CA PRO A 75 28.91 -5.62 -6.37
C PRO A 75 28.01 -5.48 -7.60
N PRO A 76 26.81 -6.11 -7.60
CA PRO A 76 25.88 -5.98 -8.71
C PRO A 76 25.52 -4.51 -8.92
N ASN A 77 25.45 -4.07 -10.17
CA ASN A 77 24.86 -2.76 -10.46
C ASN A 77 23.34 -2.87 -10.26
N VAL A 78 22.74 -1.92 -9.53
CA VAL A 78 21.33 -1.96 -9.14
C VAL A 78 20.62 -0.69 -9.58
N THR A 79 19.38 -0.78 -10.06
CA THR A 79 18.54 0.40 -10.28
C THR A 79 17.27 0.32 -9.45
N LEU A 80 16.99 1.38 -8.69
CA LEU A 80 15.68 1.62 -8.08
C LEU A 80 14.76 2.30 -9.10
N VAL A 81 13.74 1.58 -9.53
CA VAL A 81 12.69 2.03 -10.45
C VAL A 81 11.48 2.46 -9.62
N LEU A 82 11.11 3.73 -9.72
CA LEU A 82 9.98 4.29 -8.97
C LEU A 82 8.87 4.73 -9.91
N ALA A 83 7.64 4.36 -9.58
CA ALA A 83 6.44 5.00 -10.10
C ALA A 83 5.97 6.04 -9.09
N THR A 84 5.80 7.29 -9.56
CA THR A 84 5.47 8.42 -8.70
C THR A 84 4.59 9.44 -9.41
N MET A 85 3.96 10.31 -8.64
CA MET A 85 3.24 11.48 -9.14
C MET A 85 4.11 12.73 -8.95
N ASP A 86 3.87 13.78 -9.74
CA ASP A 86 4.61 15.05 -9.67
C ASP A 86 4.53 15.74 -8.29
N TYR A 87 3.44 15.52 -7.56
CA TYR A 87 3.23 16.03 -6.20
C TYR A 87 3.79 15.14 -5.09
N THR A 88 4.26 13.93 -5.40
CA THR A 88 4.81 13.01 -4.39
C THR A 88 6.22 13.41 -4.01
N ASP A 89 6.48 13.57 -2.71
CA ASP A 89 7.82 13.92 -2.23
C ASP A 89 8.79 12.73 -2.29
N ASN A 90 9.67 12.72 -3.29
CA ASN A 90 10.72 11.72 -3.44
C ASN A 90 12.11 12.16 -2.92
N LYS A 91 12.21 13.29 -2.18
CA LYS A 91 13.51 13.78 -1.64
C LYS A 91 14.19 12.77 -0.71
N TRP A 92 13.41 11.89 -0.08
CA TRP A 92 13.90 10.80 0.77
C TRP A 92 14.95 9.91 0.08
N ILE A 93 14.92 9.79 -1.25
CA ILE A 93 15.92 9.03 -2.00
C ILE A 93 17.30 9.65 -1.80
N HIS A 94 17.44 10.97 -1.93
CA HIS A 94 18.71 11.64 -1.72
C HIS A 94 19.03 11.78 -0.23
N ASP A 95 18.04 12.13 0.59
CA ASP A 95 18.22 12.38 2.01
C ASP A 95 18.60 11.10 2.79
N GLU A 96 18.06 9.95 2.38
CA GLU A 96 18.19 8.68 3.11
C GLU A 96 18.91 7.57 2.35
N LEU A 97 19.20 7.71 1.06
CA LEU A 97 20.02 6.75 0.30
C LEU A 97 21.27 7.39 -0.34
N GLY A 98 21.53 8.68 -0.11
CA GLY A 98 22.63 9.42 -0.77
C GLY A 98 24.02 8.78 -0.68
N ASP A 99 24.32 8.06 0.39
CA ASP A 99 25.56 7.29 0.60
C ASP A 99 25.68 6.04 -0.28
N VAL A 100 24.56 5.45 -0.72
CA VAL A 100 24.53 4.26 -1.58
C VAL A 100 24.19 4.58 -3.04
N LEU A 101 23.75 5.81 -3.34
CA LEU A 101 23.52 6.28 -4.71
C LEU A 101 24.84 6.40 -5.50
N ARG A 102 24.78 6.15 -6.80
CA ARG A 102 25.90 6.43 -7.72
C ARG A 102 26.22 7.94 -7.73
N PRO A 103 27.51 8.34 -7.75
CA PRO A 103 28.71 7.51 -7.89
C PRO A 103 29.30 6.96 -6.58
N HIS A 104 28.70 7.23 -5.42
CA HIS A 104 29.23 6.85 -4.11
C HIS A 104 28.97 5.37 -3.76
N GLY A 105 27.86 4.81 -4.23
CA GLY A 105 27.54 3.39 -4.16
C GLY A 105 27.18 2.79 -5.53
N ASP A 106 26.45 1.67 -5.49
CA ASP A 106 26.04 0.86 -6.65
C ASP A 106 24.59 1.14 -7.11
N LEU A 107 23.83 1.96 -6.37
CA LEU A 107 22.42 2.21 -6.64
C LEU A 107 22.21 3.35 -7.64
N GLY A 108 21.67 3.02 -8.82
CA GLY A 108 21.05 3.96 -9.74
C GLY A 108 19.57 4.17 -9.45
N THR A 109 18.98 5.17 -10.10
CA THR A 109 17.54 5.48 -10.01
C THR A 109 16.94 5.67 -11.40
N ALA A 110 15.70 5.22 -11.58
CA ALA A 110 14.85 5.50 -12.72
C ALA A 110 13.46 5.90 -12.19
N ILE A 111 13.20 7.21 -12.09
CA ILE A 111 12.00 7.75 -11.45
C ILE A 111 11.02 8.19 -12.53
N TYR A 112 9.96 7.41 -12.73
CA TYR A 112 8.89 7.68 -13.69
C TYR A 112 7.80 8.53 -13.04
N VAL A 113 7.62 9.76 -13.52
CA VAL A 113 6.50 10.63 -13.14
C VAL A 113 5.33 10.35 -14.07
N VAL A 114 4.29 9.70 -13.56
CA VAL A 114 3.24 9.09 -14.41
C VAL A 114 2.18 10.07 -14.90
N ASN A 115 2.10 11.26 -14.30
CA ASN A 115 1.15 12.31 -14.64
C ASN A 115 1.78 13.56 -15.27
N ASP A 116 3.07 13.52 -15.60
CA ASP A 116 3.80 14.61 -16.26
C ASP A 116 4.56 14.09 -17.49
N ASN A 117 4.08 14.43 -18.69
CA ASN A 117 4.72 14.03 -19.95
C ASN A 117 5.98 14.83 -20.30
N THR A 118 6.32 15.85 -19.50
CA THR A 118 7.55 16.62 -19.66
C THR A 118 8.69 16.12 -18.78
N ALA A 119 8.39 15.21 -17.83
CA ALA A 119 9.39 14.61 -16.97
C ALA A 119 10.42 13.79 -17.78
N PRO A 120 11.70 13.74 -17.38
CA PRO A 120 12.73 13.00 -18.12
C PRO A 120 12.41 11.53 -18.35
N LEU A 121 11.81 10.88 -17.35
CA LEU A 121 11.19 9.56 -17.48
C LEU A 121 9.71 9.72 -17.16
N HIS A 122 8.88 9.43 -18.15
CA HIS A 122 7.42 9.54 -18.09
C HIS A 122 6.79 8.31 -18.76
N THR A 123 5.51 8.09 -18.48
CA THR A 123 4.74 7.02 -19.13
C THR A 123 4.05 7.52 -20.40
N PRO A 124 3.73 6.63 -21.35
CA PRO A 124 2.97 7.02 -22.55
C PRO A 124 1.53 7.46 -22.22
N ALA A 125 0.98 7.00 -21.09
CA ALA A 125 -0.31 7.43 -20.54
C ALA A 125 -0.34 7.17 -19.02
N ASN A 126 -1.16 7.92 -18.28
CA ASN A 126 -1.45 7.62 -16.88
C ASN A 126 -2.56 6.54 -16.80
N LYS A 127 -2.18 5.27 -16.96
CA LYS A 127 -3.10 4.12 -17.03
C LYS A 127 -2.49 2.90 -16.35
N GLY A 128 -3.24 2.23 -15.46
CA GLY A 128 -2.76 1.00 -14.81
C GLY A 128 -1.73 1.24 -13.71
N HIS A 129 -1.75 2.44 -13.10
CA HIS A 129 -0.87 2.84 -12.00
C HIS A 129 0.63 2.55 -12.30
N GLU A 130 1.34 1.92 -11.35
CA GLU A 130 2.76 1.60 -11.45
C GLU A 130 3.08 0.64 -12.60
N ALA A 131 2.10 -0.16 -13.05
CA ALA A 131 2.35 -1.16 -14.09
C ALA A 131 2.81 -0.54 -15.40
N MET A 132 2.29 0.64 -15.76
CA MET A 132 2.74 1.35 -16.95
C MET A 132 4.20 1.79 -16.86
N ALA A 133 4.61 2.32 -15.70
CA ALA A 133 5.99 2.73 -15.46
C ALA A 133 6.94 1.54 -15.52
N TYR A 134 6.57 0.43 -14.87
CA TYR A 134 7.42 -0.76 -14.80
C TYR A 134 7.58 -1.45 -16.15
N LEU A 135 6.50 -1.62 -16.91
CA LEU A 135 6.58 -2.16 -18.27
C LEU A 135 7.38 -1.23 -19.18
N THR A 136 7.16 0.08 -19.09
CA THR A 136 7.91 1.06 -19.89
C THR A 136 9.41 0.99 -19.57
N TYR A 137 9.80 0.90 -18.30
CA TYR A 137 11.19 0.68 -17.91
C TYR A 137 11.77 -0.63 -18.50
N MET A 138 11.05 -1.75 -18.38
CA MET A 138 11.52 -3.04 -18.91
C MET A 138 11.68 -3.00 -20.43
N ILE A 139 10.86 -2.23 -21.15
CA ILE A 139 10.92 -2.03 -22.61
C ILE A 139 12.10 -1.12 -22.98
N ASP A 140 12.20 0.05 -22.34
CA ASP A 140 13.15 1.10 -22.69
C ASP A 140 14.59 0.67 -22.39
N PHE A 141 14.79 -0.02 -21.26
CA PHE A 141 16.11 -0.43 -20.78
C PHE A 141 16.43 -1.90 -21.06
N TYR A 142 15.60 -2.64 -21.82
CA TYR A 142 15.72 -4.09 -22.04
C TYR A 142 17.16 -4.56 -22.39
N ASP A 143 17.85 -3.83 -23.26
CA ASP A 143 19.20 -4.16 -23.73
C ASP A 143 20.31 -3.69 -22.76
N SER A 144 19.99 -2.78 -21.84
CA SER A 144 20.90 -2.15 -20.89
C SER A 144 20.49 -2.33 -19.43
N LEU A 145 19.73 -3.38 -19.11
CA LEU A 145 19.27 -3.65 -17.74
C LEU A 145 20.44 -3.77 -16.75
N PRO A 146 20.30 -3.22 -15.52
CA PRO A 146 21.25 -3.46 -14.42
C PRO A 146 21.19 -4.93 -13.99
N ASP A 147 22.15 -5.41 -13.19
CA ASP A 147 22.11 -6.79 -12.69
C ASP A 147 20.82 -7.07 -11.89
N ILE A 148 20.34 -6.07 -11.14
CA ILE A 148 19.07 -6.11 -10.40
C ILE A 148 18.30 -4.81 -10.64
N SER A 149 17.00 -4.94 -10.94
CA SER A 149 16.05 -3.82 -10.90
C SER A 149 15.11 -4.00 -9.70
N ILE A 150 14.94 -2.94 -8.91
CA ILE A 150 14.02 -2.89 -7.76
C ILE A 150 12.87 -1.98 -8.13
N PHE A 151 11.65 -2.50 -8.16
CA PHE A 151 10.44 -1.76 -8.50
C PHE A 151 9.67 -1.42 -7.22
N MET A 152 9.41 -0.13 -6.98
CA MET A 152 8.72 0.36 -5.78
C MET A 152 7.84 1.57 -6.07
N HIS A 153 6.87 1.82 -5.18
CA HIS A 153 6.10 3.06 -5.15
C HIS A 153 6.96 4.21 -4.63
N GLY A 154 6.65 5.45 -5.04
CA GLY A 154 7.45 6.63 -4.68
C GLY A 154 7.38 7.10 -3.22
N HIS A 155 6.47 6.58 -2.40
CA HIS A 155 6.25 7.04 -1.02
C HIS A 155 7.44 6.72 -0.11
N LYS A 156 7.78 7.64 0.81
CA LYS A 156 8.83 7.41 1.83
C LYS A 156 8.43 6.32 2.82
N THR A 157 7.21 6.42 3.35
CA THR A 157 6.61 5.48 4.29
C THR A 157 5.24 5.09 3.75
N ALA A 158 4.90 3.80 3.80
CA ALA A 158 3.61 3.33 3.30
C ALA A 158 3.15 2.05 4.02
N TRP A 159 1.83 1.87 4.16
CA TRP A 159 1.22 0.68 4.77
C TRP A 159 1.60 -0.63 4.05
N HIS A 160 1.90 -0.54 2.75
CA HIS A 160 2.30 -1.66 1.91
C HIS A 160 3.80 -2.02 2.05
N ASN A 161 4.57 -1.23 2.79
CA ASN A 161 5.95 -1.56 3.15
C ASN A 161 6.01 -2.52 4.34
N ASN A 162 7.21 -3.05 4.58
CA ASN A 162 7.46 -4.01 5.65
C ASN A 162 7.49 -3.35 7.03
N ASP A 163 6.66 -3.86 7.95
CA ASP A 163 6.52 -3.34 9.32
C ASP A 163 7.78 -3.59 10.17
N LEU A 164 8.45 -4.75 9.99
CA LEU A 164 9.77 -5.00 10.60
C LEU A 164 10.89 -4.09 10.06
N LEU A 165 10.59 -3.31 9.02
CA LEU A 165 11.44 -2.26 8.46
C LEU A 165 10.78 -0.88 8.60
N ASP A 166 9.97 -0.69 9.64
CA ASP A 166 9.31 0.58 10.01
C ASP A 166 8.49 1.20 8.88
N MET A 167 7.95 0.35 7.99
CA MET A 167 7.23 0.76 6.79
C MET A 167 8.05 1.70 5.88
N SER A 168 9.38 1.72 6.02
CA SER A 168 10.28 2.64 5.33
C SER A 168 10.76 2.08 3.99
N SER A 169 10.59 2.87 2.92
CA SER A 169 11.07 2.53 1.59
C SER A 169 12.60 2.51 1.53
N SER A 170 13.27 3.44 2.21
CA SER A 170 14.75 3.47 2.27
C SER A 170 15.30 2.26 3.04
N ALA A 171 14.64 1.85 4.13
CA ALA A 171 15.02 0.65 4.87
C ALA A 171 14.85 -0.63 4.01
N MET A 172 13.74 -0.75 3.27
CA MET A 172 13.56 -1.86 2.33
C MET A 172 14.66 -1.90 1.28
N VAL A 173 15.05 -0.77 0.69
CA VAL A 173 16.15 -0.74 -0.29
C VAL A 173 17.50 -1.08 0.35
N ARG A 174 17.79 -0.58 1.55
CA ARG A 174 19.08 -0.78 2.25
C ARG A 174 19.29 -2.20 2.72
N TYR A 175 18.27 -2.79 3.34
CA TYR A 175 18.37 -4.12 3.94
C TYR A 175 18.14 -5.24 2.92
N LEU A 176 17.58 -4.95 1.74
CA LEU A 176 17.37 -5.96 0.70
C LEU A 176 18.68 -6.63 0.31
N ARG A 177 18.77 -7.92 0.61
CA ARG A 177 19.92 -8.77 0.33
C ARG A 177 19.98 -9.12 -1.14
N ARG A 178 20.93 -8.51 -1.84
CA ARG A 178 21.11 -8.71 -3.29
C ARG A 178 21.36 -10.17 -3.66
N GLU A 179 22.04 -10.92 -2.79
CA GLU A 179 22.28 -12.36 -3.03
C GLU A 179 20.99 -13.16 -3.10
N LYS A 180 19.97 -12.80 -2.31
CA LYS A 180 18.64 -13.45 -2.35
C LYS A 180 17.95 -13.21 -3.70
N VAL A 181 18.01 -11.97 -4.20
CA VAL A 181 17.43 -11.63 -5.50
C VAL A 181 18.18 -12.32 -6.64
N GLN A 182 19.52 -12.35 -6.60
CA GLN A 182 20.34 -13.04 -7.60
C GLN A 182 20.09 -14.54 -7.63
N ARG A 183 19.99 -15.17 -6.45
CA ARG A 183 19.77 -16.62 -6.32
C ARG A 183 18.40 -17.04 -6.85
N ASP A 184 17.36 -16.25 -6.57
CA ASP A 184 15.98 -16.64 -6.86
C ASP A 184 15.47 -16.04 -8.20
N GLY A 185 16.13 -15.00 -8.70
CA GLY A 185 15.78 -14.27 -9.92
C GLY A 185 14.63 -13.28 -9.74
N TYR A 186 13.71 -13.54 -8.81
CA TYR A 186 12.58 -12.69 -8.45
C TYR A 186 12.34 -12.74 -6.94
N MET A 187 12.05 -11.59 -6.34
CA MET A 187 11.65 -11.49 -4.94
C MET A 187 10.59 -10.40 -4.78
N ASN A 188 9.42 -10.77 -4.27
CA ASN A 188 8.46 -9.79 -3.76
C ASN A 188 9.08 -9.09 -2.53
N LEU A 189 9.01 -7.75 -2.49
CA LEU A 189 9.61 -6.98 -1.42
C LEU A 189 8.76 -7.02 -0.15
N ARG A 190 7.46 -7.25 -0.25
CA ARG A 190 6.56 -7.38 0.90
C ARG A 190 6.65 -8.81 1.45
N CYS A 191 6.91 -8.92 2.76
CA CYS A 191 6.94 -10.21 3.46
C CYS A 191 5.65 -10.53 4.22
N HIS A 192 4.79 -9.53 4.45
CA HIS A 192 3.50 -9.72 5.09
C HIS A 192 2.50 -10.40 4.17
N TRP A 193 1.79 -11.41 4.68
CA TRP A 193 0.80 -12.15 3.90
C TRP A 193 -0.46 -11.35 3.59
N ASN A 194 -0.94 -10.53 4.52
CA ASN A 194 -2.14 -9.74 4.28
C ASN A 194 -1.79 -8.38 3.64
N PRO A 195 -2.46 -7.96 2.56
CA PRO A 195 -3.32 -8.77 1.68
C PRO A 195 -2.51 -9.63 0.70
N GLY A 196 -3.14 -10.70 0.21
CA GLY A 196 -2.67 -11.46 -0.95
C GLY A 196 -2.23 -12.91 -0.72
N CYS A 197 -1.98 -13.31 0.53
CA CYS A 197 -1.58 -14.67 0.91
C CYS A 197 -2.34 -15.20 2.13
N PRO A 198 -2.46 -16.53 2.30
CA PRO A 198 -1.94 -17.59 1.40
C PRO A 198 -2.84 -17.88 0.19
N ASP A 199 -4.02 -17.25 0.16
CA ASP A 199 -5.10 -17.49 -0.79
C ASP A 199 -5.80 -16.14 -1.02
N HIS A 200 -6.01 -15.73 -2.28
CA HIS A 200 -6.47 -14.37 -2.57
C HIS A 200 -7.44 -14.27 -3.75
N LEU A 201 -6.95 -14.37 -4.98
CA LEU A 201 -7.79 -14.26 -6.18
C LEU A 201 -8.10 -15.64 -6.73
N HIS A 202 -9.38 -15.89 -6.97
CA HIS A 202 -9.88 -17.10 -7.62
C HIS A 202 -10.44 -16.72 -9.00
N PRO A 203 -9.70 -16.96 -10.11
CA PRO A 203 -10.13 -16.53 -11.44
C PRO A 203 -11.50 -17.08 -11.89
N PHE A 204 -11.97 -18.17 -11.28
CA PHE A 204 -13.27 -18.77 -11.55
C PHE A 204 -14.37 -18.37 -10.56
N ALA A 205 -14.12 -17.39 -9.69
CA ALA A 205 -15.15 -16.83 -8.82
C ALA A 205 -16.31 -16.24 -9.65
N THR A 206 -17.52 -16.31 -9.08
CA THR A 206 -18.75 -15.79 -9.71
C THR A 206 -19.46 -14.76 -8.84
N GLU A 207 -19.03 -14.62 -7.59
CA GLU A 207 -19.57 -13.67 -6.64
C GLU A 207 -18.63 -12.46 -6.56
N TYR A 208 -19.23 -11.27 -6.51
CA TYR A 208 -18.47 -10.04 -6.37
C TYR A 208 -18.02 -9.85 -4.92
N ASP A 209 -16.73 -9.58 -4.75
CA ASP A 209 -16.11 -9.24 -3.48
C ASP A 209 -15.61 -7.79 -3.56
N GLU A 210 -16.10 -6.94 -2.66
CA GLU A 210 -15.71 -5.52 -2.59
C GLU A 210 -14.22 -5.33 -2.28
N GLU A 211 -13.59 -6.26 -1.56
CA GLU A 211 -12.17 -6.19 -1.21
C GLU A 211 -11.27 -6.61 -2.39
N LYS A 212 -11.83 -7.34 -3.36
CA LYS A 212 -11.16 -7.93 -4.52
C LYS A 212 -11.94 -7.66 -5.81
N SER A 213 -12.25 -6.38 -6.05
CA SER A 213 -13.07 -5.93 -7.20
C SER A 213 -12.61 -6.43 -8.57
N GLU A 214 -11.33 -6.77 -8.72
CA GLU A 214 -10.68 -7.29 -9.91
C GLU A 214 -10.88 -8.80 -10.13
N GLU A 215 -11.28 -9.56 -9.10
CA GLU A 215 -11.28 -11.03 -9.10
C GLU A 215 -12.08 -11.62 -10.26
N LEU A 216 -13.28 -11.09 -10.51
CA LEU A 216 -14.16 -11.53 -11.60
C LEU A 216 -13.61 -11.25 -13.00
N LEU A 217 -12.58 -10.40 -13.12
CA LEU A 217 -11.95 -10.01 -14.37
C LEU A 217 -10.63 -10.75 -14.64
N ILE A 218 -10.10 -11.47 -13.64
CA ILE A 218 -8.77 -12.10 -13.72
C ILE A 218 -8.72 -13.15 -14.82
N LYS A 219 -9.76 -14.00 -14.98
CA LYS A 219 -9.77 -15.04 -16.01
C LYS A 219 -9.61 -14.46 -17.41
N ASP A 220 -10.46 -13.51 -17.76
CA ASP A 220 -10.45 -12.91 -19.11
C ASP A 220 -9.17 -12.10 -19.33
N ALA A 221 -8.71 -11.35 -18.33
CA ALA A 221 -7.46 -10.62 -18.40
C ALA A 221 -6.25 -11.56 -18.56
N TRP A 222 -6.22 -12.69 -17.84
CA TRP A 222 -5.15 -13.69 -17.92
C TRP A 222 -5.05 -14.27 -19.32
N MET A 223 -6.17 -14.70 -19.89
CA MET A 223 -6.23 -15.26 -21.24
C MET A 223 -5.75 -14.26 -22.29
N GLN A 224 -6.16 -12.99 -22.19
CA GLN A 224 -5.78 -11.94 -23.13
C GLN A 224 -4.31 -11.51 -23.01
N VAL A 225 -3.84 -11.31 -21.77
CA VAL A 225 -2.47 -10.85 -21.49
C VAL A 225 -1.46 -11.94 -21.84
N PHE A 226 -1.71 -13.20 -21.45
CA PHE A 226 -0.77 -14.29 -21.69
C PHE A 226 -0.98 -15.01 -23.02
N GLY A 227 -2.13 -14.82 -23.68
CA GLY A 227 -2.47 -15.46 -24.94
C GLY A 227 -2.64 -16.97 -24.78
N VAL A 228 -3.37 -17.38 -23.75
CA VAL A 228 -3.56 -18.78 -23.34
C VAL A 228 -5.04 -19.16 -23.31
N GLU A 229 -5.30 -20.46 -23.42
CA GLU A 229 -6.65 -21.02 -23.31
C GLU A 229 -7.12 -21.05 -21.85
N GLU A 230 -8.44 -21.12 -21.64
CA GLU A 230 -9.04 -21.14 -20.29
C GLU A 230 -8.49 -22.28 -19.41
N SER A 231 -8.14 -23.42 -20.01
CA SER A 231 -7.54 -24.57 -19.30
C SER A 231 -6.15 -24.30 -18.70
N GLN A 232 -5.53 -23.17 -19.04
CA GLN A 232 -4.23 -22.74 -18.52
C GLN A 232 -4.36 -21.59 -17.50
N VAL A 233 -5.59 -21.16 -17.19
CA VAL A 233 -5.85 -20.19 -16.13
C VAL A 233 -5.73 -20.90 -14.78
N PRO A 234 -4.97 -20.37 -13.82
CA PRO A 234 -4.82 -21.00 -12.50
C PRO A 234 -6.13 -20.94 -11.70
N GLU A 235 -6.35 -21.90 -10.80
CA GLU A 235 -7.51 -21.89 -9.89
C GLU A 235 -7.41 -20.80 -8.81
N THR A 236 -6.18 -20.51 -8.38
CA THR A 236 -5.86 -19.48 -7.37
C THR A 236 -4.62 -18.71 -7.81
N LEU A 237 -4.64 -17.40 -7.58
CA LEU A 237 -3.55 -16.49 -7.76
C LEU A 237 -3.28 -15.75 -6.43
N ALA A 238 -2.08 -15.91 -5.87
CA ALA A 238 -1.75 -15.35 -4.56
C ALA A 238 -0.24 -15.07 -4.41
N GLN A 239 0.07 -13.88 -3.88
CA GLN A 239 1.37 -13.43 -3.37
C GLN A 239 1.13 -12.25 -2.42
N PRO A 240 2.11 -11.83 -1.57
CA PRO A 240 2.01 -10.54 -0.91
C PRO A 240 1.72 -9.41 -1.93
N CYS A 241 0.77 -8.53 -1.61
CA CYS A 241 0.26 -7.53 -2.55
C CYS A 241 1.29 -6.50 -3.06
N CYS A 242 0.77 -5.58 -3.90
CA CYS A 242 1.19 -4.19 -3.98
C CYS A 242 2.36 -3.89 -4.93
N SER A 243 2.64 -4.75 -5.92
CA SER A 243 3.59 -4.49 -7.02
C SER A 243 4.96 -3.94 -6.58
N GLN A 244 5.52 -4.42 -5.46
CA GLN A 244 6.89 -4.10 -5.08
C GLN A 244 7.75 -5.34 -5.15
N PHE A 245 8.70 -5.39 -6.08
CA PHE A 245 9.54 -6.58 -6.30
C PHE A 245 10.94 -6.18 -6.76
N ALA A 246 11.91 -7.06 -6.51
CA ALA A 246 13.23 -7.00 -7.12
C ALA A 246 13.42 -8.21 -8.04
N VAL A 247 14.05 -7.97 -9.19
CA VAL A 247 14.20 -8.97 -10.25
C VAL A 247 15.55 -8.80 -10.95
N THR A 248 16.15 -9.91 -11.38
CA THR A 248 17.42 -9.90 -12.11
C THR A 248 17.21 -9.57 -13.58
N LYS A 249 18.25 -9.05 -14.26
CA LYS A 249 18.19 -8.87 -15.73
C LYS A 249 17.96 -10.17 -16.47
N GLU A 250 18.53 -11.28 -16.00
CA GLU A 250 18.34 -12.59 -16.60
C GLU A 250 16.86 -12.94 -16.59
N ARG A 251 16.20 -12.71 -15.45
CA ARG A 251 14.78 -13.03 -15.31
C ARG A 251 13.87 -12.16 -16.16
N ILE A 252 14.17 -10.86 -16.29
CA ILE A 252 13.44 -10.01 -17.25
C ILE A 252 13.65 -10.51 -18.68
N ARG A 253 14.86 -11.00 -19.01
CA ARG A 253 15.20 -11.47 -20.36
C ARG A 253 14.71 -12.90 -20.68
N ASP A 254 14.18 -13.62 -19.71
CA ASP A 254 13.47 -14.89 -19.96
C ASP A 254 12.25 -14.66 -20.87
N LEU A 255 11.66 -13.46 -20.83
CA LEU A 255 10.62 -13.01 -21.76
C LEU A 255 11.21 -12.09 -22.83
N PRO A 256 10.95 -12.31 -24.12
CA PRO A 256 11.40 -11.40 -25.16
C PRO A 256 10.74 -10.02 -24.98
N LYS A 257 11.46 -8.94 -25.32
CA LYS A 257 10.98 -7.55 -25.26
C LYS A 257 9.54 -7.36 -25.79
N ALA A 258 9.21 -8.01 -26.90
CA ALA A 258 7.87 -7.95 -27.52
C ALA A 258 6.73 -8.43 -26.59
N LYS A 259 7.00 -9.28 -25.60
CA LYS A 259 6.00 -9.67 -24.59
C LYS A 259 5.68 -8.51 -23.65
N TYR A 260 6.67 -7.76 -23.21
CA TYR A 260 6.44 -6.56 -22.40
C TYR A 260 5.70 -5.47 -23.18
N GLU A 261 6.03 -5.30 -24.47
CA GLU A 261 5.29 -4.42 -25.38
C GLU A 261 3.82 -4.85 -25.49
N HIS A 262 3.55 -6.14 -25.71
CA HIS A 262 2.19 -6.68 -25.70
C HIS A 262 1.44 -6.42 -24.38
N PHE A 263 2.07 -6.62 -23.23
CA PHE A 263 1.46 -6.34 -21.93
C PHE A 263 1.11 -4.86 -21.77
N ARG A 264 1.99 -3.97 -22.23
CA ARG A 264 1.78 -2.52 -22.19
C ARG A 264 0.66 -2.09 -23.14
N ASP A 265 0.63 -2.67 -24.33
CA ASP A 265 -0.39 -2.40 -25.33
C ASP A 265 -1.77 -2.87 -24.85
N TRP A 266 -1.86 -4.02 -24.16
CA TRP A 266 -3.10 -4.45 -23.51
C TRP A 266 -3.57 -3.45 -22.46
N LEU A 267 -2.68 -2.92 -21.60
CA LEU A 267 -3.03 -1.88 -20.63
C LEU A 267 -3.58 -0.62 -21.30
N LEU A 268 -2.96 -0.17 -22.39
CA LEU A 268 -3.37 1.02 -23.15
C LEU A 268 -4.70 0.82 -23.88
N ALA A 269 -4.94 -0.37 -24.43
CA ALA A 269 -6.14 -0.67 -25.20
C ALA A 269 -7.35 -1.05 -24.32
N SER A 270 -7.12 -1.44 -23.07
CA SER A 270 -8.16 -1.88 -22.15
C SER A 270 -9.16 -0.76 -21.82
N GLN A 271 -10.46 -1.10 -21.89
CA GLN A 271 -11.56 -0.22 -21.51
C GLN A 271 -11.83 -0.22 -19.98
N LEU A 272 -11.12 -1.05 -19.23
CA LEU A 272 -11.20 -1.08 -17.76
C LEU A 272 -10.59 0.21 -17.19
N THR A 273 -10.96 0.60 -15.96
CA THR A 273 -10.36 1.75 -15.28
C THR A 273 -8.89 1.52 -14.98
N ASP A 274 -8.11 2.58 -14.82
CA ASP A 274 -6.71 2.49 -14.37
C ASP A 274 -6.58 1.72 -13.05
N TYR A 275 -7.46 2.02 -12.07
CA TYR A 275 -7.55 1.30 -10.79
C TYR A 275 -7.66 -0.22 -10.95
N VAL A 276 -8.60 -0.69 -11.77
CA VAL A 276 -8.81 -2.13 -12.00
C VAL A 276 -7.62 -2.75 -12.74
N THR A 277 -7.13 -2.11 -13.79
CA THR A 277 -5.98 -2.64 -14.54
C THR A 277 -4.69 -2.70 -13.72
N GLY A 278 -4.47 -1.75 -12.80
CA GLY A 278 -3.35 -1.78 -11.86
C GLY A 278 -3.44 -2.99 -10.94
N ARG A 279 -4.60 -3.21 -10.31
CA ARG A 279 -4.85 -4.34 -9.41
C ARG A 279 -4.72 -5.71 -10.09
N ILE A 280 -5.15 -5.83 -11.35
CA ILE A 280 -4.91 -7.04 -12.15
C ILE A 280 -3.39 -7.31 -12.26
N PHE A 281 -2.60 -6.29 -12.57
CA PHE A 281 -1.16 -6.44 -12.73
C PHE A 281 -0.42 -6.77 -11.43
N GLU A 282 -0.92 -6.33 -10.27
CA GLU A 282 -0.32 -6.64 -8.96
C GLU A 282 -0.04 -8.13 -8.78
N TYR A 283 -0.94 -9.00 -9.26
CA TYR A 283 -0.81 -10.45 -9.13
C TYR A 283 -0.29 -11.14 -10.38
N PHE A 284 -0.07 -10.41 -11.49
CA PHE A 284 0.51 -10.95 -12.72
C PHE A 284 2.04 -10.96 -12.68
N TRP A 285 2.68 -10.05 -11.93
CA TRP A 285 4.15 -9.95 -11.86
C TRP A 285 4.85 -11.25 -11.50
N GLN A 286 4.34 -11.98 -10.50
CA GLN A 286 4.92 -13.27 -10.10
C GLN A 286 4.84 -14.33 -11.21
N TYR A 287 3.81 -14.29 -12.05
CA TYR A 287 3.69 -15.24 -13.14
C TYR A 287 4.60 -14.81 -14.29
N MET A 288 4.58 -13.53 -14.65
CA MET A 288 5.46 -12.95 -15.67
C MET A 288 6.95 -13.17 -15.36
N LEU A 289 7.36 -13.01 -14.11
CA LEU A 289 8.76 -12.96 -13.69
C LEU A 289 9.20 -14.14 -12.82
N ASN A 290 8.32 -15.07 -12.48
CA ASN A 290 8.69 -16.27 -11.71
C ASN A 290 7.91 -17.53 -12.14
N ASN A 291 7.07 -17.44 -13.18
CA ASN A 291 6.29 -18.55 -13.74
C ASN A 291 5.52 -19.36 -12.69
N THR A 292 5.00 -18.69 -11.66
CA THR A 292 4.15 -19.30 -10.64
C THR A 292 2.93 -18.44 -10.36
N PRO A 293 1.72 -19.03 -10.26
CA PRO A 293 0.53 -18.32 -9.81
C PRO A 293 0.42 -18.24 -8.27
N LEU A 294 1.23 -19.02 -7.54
CA LEU A 294 1.23 -19.04 -6.08
C LEU A 294 2.64 -18.78 -5.56
N LEU A 295 2.84 -17.64 -4.89
CA LEU A 295 4.09 -17.26 -4.25
C LEU A 295 3.84 -16.65 -2.87
N CYS A 296 3.57 -17.52 -1.89
CA CYS A 296 3.35 -17.13 -0.50
C CYS A 296 4.46 -17.66 0.40
N PRO A 297 5.67 -17.06 0.36
CA PRO A 297 6.76 -17.48 1.23
C PRO A 297 6.38 -17.22 2.69
N ASP A 298 6.86 -18.08 3.58
CA ASP A 298 6.79 -17.86 5.02
C ASP A 298 7.38 -16.47 5.38
N PRO A 299 6.65 -15.58 6.10
CA PRO A 299 7.15 -14.23 6.39
C PRO A 299 8.46 -14.26 7.17
N ARG A 300 8.66 -15.23 8.07
CA ARG A 300 9.91 -15.37 8.86
C ARG A 300 11.09 -15.69 7.94
N VAL A 301 10.87 -16.54 6.94
CA VAL A 301 11.89 -16.86 5.93
C VAL A 301 12.10 -15.66 4.99
N CYS A 302 11.03 -14.99 4.55
CA CYS A 302 11.12 -13.82 3.68
C CYS A 302 11.93 -12.69 4.33
N TYR A 303 11.63 -12.34 5.57
CA TYR A 303 12.36 -11.32 6.33
C TYR A 303 13.82 -11.71 6.54
N CYS A 304 14.08 -12.96 6.90
CA CYS A 304 15.42 -13.41 7.23
C CYS A 304 16.33 -13.56 5.99
N GLU A 305 15.84 -14.20 4.92
CA GLU A 305 16.59 -14.34 3.68
C GLU A 305 16.70 -13.02 2.91
N GLY A 306 15.59 -12.28 2.86
CA GLY A 306 15.44 -11.08 2.04
C GLY A 306 16.03 -9.82 2.67
N TYR A 307 15.94 -9.68 3.99
CA TYR A 307 16.31 -8.44 4.68
C TYR A 307 17.31 -8.64 5.83
N GLY A 308 17.64 -9.89 6.16
CA GLY A 308 18.51 -10.19 7.30
C GLY A 308 17.84 -9.95 8.66
N VAL A 309 16.51 -9.81 8.70
CA VAL A 309 15.75 -9.73 9.96
C VAL A 309 15.36 -11.16 10.35
N CYS A 310 16.12 -11.75 11.27
CA CYS A 310 16.02 -13.18 11.58
C CYS A 310 15.67 -13.42 13.05
N PHE A 311 14.66 -14.25 13.28
CA PHE A 311 14.25 -14.69 14.62
C PHE A 311 14.86 -16.06 14.92
N GLU A 312 15.50 -16.21 16.08
CA GLU A 312 16.22 -17.45 16.42
C GLU A 312 15.23 -18.60 16.56
N ASN A 313 14.13 -18.31 17.24
CA ASN A 313 13.04 -19.24 17.49
C ASN A 313 11.80 -18.69 16.79
N PRO A 314 11.02 -19.53 16.07
CA PRO A 314 9.86 -19.04 15.34
C PRO A 314 8.79 -18.35 16.20
N GLY A 315 8.69 -18.74 17.48
CA GLY A 315 7.78 -18.09 18.44
C GLY A 315 8.15 -16.63 18.77
N GLU A 316 9.38 -16.18 18.53
CA GLU A 316 9.76 -14.77 18.74
C GLU A 316 9.09 -13.84 17.70
N TYR A 317 8.87 -14.34 16.48
CA TYR A 317 8.11 -13.64 15.47
C TYR A 317 6.63 -13.53 15.87
N ASP A 318 6.04 -14.61 16.38
CA ASP A 318 4.67 -14.61 16.90
C ASP A 318 4.52 -13.60 18.05
N MET A 319 5.47 -13.57 18.99
CA MET A 319 5.48 -12.58 20.06
C MET A 319 5.62 -11.14 19.53
N TRP A 320 6.40 -10.92 18.48
CA TRP A 320 6.52 -9.61 17.84
C TRP A 320 5.19 -9.20 17.19
N LEU A 321 4.50 -10.12 16.53
CA LEU A 321 3.16 -9.88 15.96
C LEU A 321 2.13 -9.55 17.04
N ASP A 322 2.14 -10.27 18.16
CA ASP A 322 1.26 -10.00 19.30
C ASP A 322 1.48 -8.59 19.87
N LEU A 323 2.76 -8.19 20.05
CA LEU A 323 3.11 -6.84 20.48
C LEU A 323 2.67 -5.78 19.47
N ARG A 324 2.81 -6.06 18.17
CA ARG A 324 2.38 -5.14 17.11
C ARG A 324 0.86 -4.97 17.09
N ALA A 325 0.12 -6.05 17.30
CA ALA A 325 -1.33 -6.02 17.43
C ALA A 325 -1.78 -5.22 18.67
N ASP A 326 -1.11 -5.44 19.81
CA ASP A 326 -1.37 -4.66 21.02
C ASP A 326 -1.06 -3.17 20.79
N LEU A 327 0.03 -2.82 20.09
CA LEU A 327 0.34 -1.43 19.70
C LEU A 327 -0.81 -0.80 18.90
N THR A 328 -1.26 -1.46 17.82
CA THR A 328 -2.37 -0.97 16.99
C THR A 328 -3.63 -0.74 17.81
N MET A 329 -3.95 -1.67 18.72
CA MET A 329 -5.09 -1.55 19.62
C MET A 329 -4.96 -0.32 20.53
N TYR A 330 -3.80 -0.09 21.15
CA TYR A 330 -3.60 1.07 22.02
C TYR A 330 -3.60 2.39 21.24
N GLU A 331 -3.06 2.43 20.03
CA GLU A 331 -3.12 3.59 19.13
C GLU A 331 -4.57 3.94 18.77
N GLN A 332 -5.38 2.93 18.44
CA GLN A 332 -6.80 3.13 18.17
C GLN A 332 -7.57 3.63 19.41
N GLN A 333 -7.24 3.12 20.59
CA GLN A 333 -7.81 3.63 21.85
C GLN A 333 -7.40 5.09 22.11
N LEU A 334 -6.14 5.44 21.88
CA LEU A 334 -5.66 6.82 22.04
C LEU A 334 -6.33 7.76 21.04
N TYR A 335 -6.47 7.33 19.78
CA TYR A 335 -7.20 8.07 18.77
C TYR A 335 -8.66 8.33 19.17
N SER A 336 -9.37 7.27 19.59
CA SER A 336 -10.76 7.37 20.06
C SER A 336 -10.88 8.28 21.28
N TRP A 337 -9.92 8.21 22.20
CA TRP A 337 -9.85 9.10 23.37
C TRP A 337 -9.62 10.56 22.96
N ASN A 338 -8.74 10.83 21.99
CA ASN A 338 -8.48 12.17 21.47
C ASN A 338 -9.71 12.75 20.77
N GLN A 339 -10.42 11.96 19.97
CA GLN A 339 -11.68 12.36 19.35
C GLN A 339 -12.72 12.72 20.42
N TRP A 340 -12.89 11.87 21.43
CA TRP A 340 -13.80 12.15 22.53
C TRP A 340 -13.45 13.45 23.27
N GLN A 341 -12.16 13.73 23.50
CA GLN A 341 -11.71 15.00 24.09
C GLN A 341 -12.05 16.20 23.22
N HIS A 342 -11.87 16.08 21.90
CA HIS A 342 -12.22 17.12 20.94
C HIS A 342 -13.72 17.42 20.99
N ASP A 343 -14.56 16.40 20.85
CA ASP A 343 -16.02 16.51 20.86
C ASP A 343 -16.52 17.15 22.16
N LYS A 344 -15.97 16.74 23.32
CA LYS A 344 -16.32 17.35 24.61
C LYS A 344 -15.86 18.79 24.75
N THR A 345 -14.78 19.17 24.09
CA THR A 345 -14.31 20.56 24.07
C THR A 345 -15.23 21.43 23.20
N VAL A 346 -15.68 20.89 22.06
CA VAL A 346 -16.68 21.54 21.19
C VAL A 346 -18.02 21.66 21.91
N GLU A 347 -18.57 20.58 22.47
CA GLU A 347 -19.82 20.62 23.26
C GLU A 347 -19.75 21.68 24.38
N ARG A 348 -18.62 21.76 25.09
CA ARG A 348 -18.43 22.76 26.15
C ARG A 348 -18.41 24.18 25.59
N ARG A 349 -17.77 24.41 24.44
CA ARG A 349 -17.77 25.72 23.77
C ARG A 349 -19.19 26.10 23.35
N ASP A 350 -19.90 25.20 22.68
CA ASP A 350 -21.27 25.44 22.23
C ASP A 350 -22.21 25.70 23.42
N SER A 351 -22.04 24.97 24.52
CA SER A 351 -22.82 25.19 25.75
C SER A 351 -22.54 26.55 26.38
N LEU A 352 -21.28 26.99 26.39
CA LEU A 352 -20.89 28.31 26.89
C LEU A 352 -21.41 29.44 25.97
N GLU A 353 -21.38 29.26 24.66
CA GLU A 353 -21.96 30.19 23.69
C GLU A 353 -23.49 30.28 23.85
N VAL A 354 -24.18 29.17 24.08
CA VAL A 354 -25.63 29.16 24.34
C VAL A 354 -25.97 29.84 25.68
N GLU A 355 -25.20 29.59 26.75
CA GLU A 355 -25.38 30.30 28.03
C GLU A 355 -25.08 31.79 27.92
N GLU A 356 -24.07 32.18 27.14
CA GLU A 356 -23.73 33.58 26.90
C GLU A 356 -24.86 34.29 26.13
N VAL A 357 -25.43 33.65 25.10
CA VAL A 357 -26.59 34.17 24.36
C VAL A 357 -27.85 34.23 25.23
N ALA A 358 -28.09 33.24 26.09
CA ALA A 358 -29.27 33.18 26.95
C ALA A 358 -29.25 34.19 28.11
N ASN A 359 -28.07 34.67 28.51
CA ASN A 359 -27.88 35.65 29.59
C ASN A 359 -27.76 37.11 29.10
N LEU A 360 -28.05 37.37 27.82
CA LEU A 360 -28.13 38.73 27.30
C LEU A 360 -29.54 39.30 27.52
N ASP A 361 -29.61 40.44 28.22
CA ASP A 361 -30.85 41.21 28.39
C ASP A 361 -31.43 41.64 27.02
N GLU A 362 -32.77 41.75 26.90
CA GLU A 362 -33.48 42.08 25.65
C GLU A 362 -32.94 43.36 24.96
N GLU A 363 -32.45 44.33 25.73
CA GLU A 363 -31.88 45.60 25.24
C GLU A 363 -30.50 45.43 24.57
N LYS A 364 -29.75 44.38 24.91
CA LYS A 364 -28.43 44.06 24.31
C LYS A 364 -28.54 43.24 23.03
N LEU A 365 -29.59 42.42 22.90
CA LEU A 365 -29.85 41.62 21.70
C LEU A 365 -30.14 42.49 20.46
N GLU A 366 -30.77 43.68 20.64
CA GLU A 366 -30.95 44.66 19.55
C GLU A 366 -29.64 45.36 19.14
N SER A 367 -28.67 45.50 20.05
CA SER A 367 -27.37 46.15 19.76
C SER A 367 -26.38 45.23 19.04
N LEU A 368 -26.46 43.91 19.24
CA LEU A 368 -25.57 42.91 18.65
C LEU A 368 -25.84 42.62 17.16
N ALA A 369 -26.99 43.03 16.64
CA ALA A 369 -27.28 42.95 15.20
C ALA A 369 -26.49 43.97 14.34
N SER A 370 -25.60 44.77 14.96
CA SER A 370 -24.95 45.90 14.28
C SER A 370 -23.41 45.96 14.33
N ILE A 371 -22.70 44.98 14.91
CA ILE A 371 -21.23 45.06 15.03
C ILE A 371 -20.54 43.74 14.67
N THR A 372 -19.67 43.82 13.65
CA THR A 372 -18.69 42.82 13.24
C THR A 372 -17.39 42.92 14.04
N ASP A 373 -16.83 41.74 14.33
CA ASP A 373 -15.40 41.41 14.50
C ASP A 373 -14.63 41.76 15.79
N GLU A 374 -13.74 40.81 16.13
CA GLU A 374 -12.64 40.78 17.10
C GLU A 374 -12.92 40.84 18.62
N THR A 375 -12.79 39.69 19.30
CA THR A 375 -11.69 39.37 20.26
C THR A 375 -12.11 38.20 21.18
N GLY A 376 -11.25 37.18 21.28
CA GLY A 376 -11.54 35.92 21.99
C GLY A 376 -11.47 36.00 23.53
N PRO A 377 -12.17 35.12 24.27
CA PRO A 377 -12.16 35.17 25.72
C PRO A 377 -11.14 34.22 26.37
N ASN A 378 -10.57 34.78 27.43
CA ASN A 378 -9.57 34.26 28.34
C ASN A 378 -10.11 33.08 29.17
N ARG A 379 -9.33 32.00 29.30
CA ARG A 379 -9.68 30.76 30.02
C ARG A 379 -9.84 31.01 31.52
N ARG A 380 -11.04 30.79 32.07
CA ARG A 380 -11.24 30.53 33.50
C ARG A 380 -11.47 29.05 33.74
N ASN A 381 -10.60 28.45 34.54
CA ASN A 381 -10.72 27.10 35.07
C ASN A 381 -11.93 27.00 36.00
N GLY A 382 -12.90 26.13 35.66
CA GLY A 382 -13.98 25.67 36.52
C GLY A 382 -13.90 24.15 36.65
N GLY A 383 -13.69 23.66 37.88
CA GLY A 383 -13.46 22.26 38.20
C GLY A 383 -14.72 21.39 38.17
N GLY A 384 -14.47 20.10 37.92
CA GLY A 384 -15.43 19.01 38.09
C GLY A 384 -14.66 17.69 38.16
N GLY A 385 -14.72 17.00 39.31
CA GLY A 385 -13.88 15.87 39.72
C GLY A 385 -14.01 14.55 38.93
N GLY A 386 -14.39 14.60 37.66
CA GLY A 386 -14.27 13.48 36.70
C GLY A 386 -13.25 13.74 35.58
N GLY A 387 -12.62 14.92 35.56
CA GLY A 387 -11.61 15.29 34.56
C GLY A 387 -10.20 14.74 34.85
N GLU A 388 -9.86 14.52 36.12
CA GLU A 388 -8.52 14.10 36.54
C GLU A 388 -8.23 12.62 36.21
N GLU A 389 -9.16 11.71 36.52
CA GLU A 389 -9.09 10.28 36.19
C GLU A 389 -9.09 10.02 34.67
N LYS A 390 -9.76 10.87 33.88
CA LYS A 390 -9.83 10.72 32.41
C LYS A 390 -8.65 11.34 31.67
N LEU A 391 -8.04 12.39 32.22
CA LEU A 391 -6.75 12.91 31.76
C LEU A 391 -5.63 11.91 32.04
N ASP A 392 -5.73 11.15 33.14
CA ASP A 392 -4.82 10.06 33.46
C ASP A 392 -4.86 8.96 32.40
N ARG A 393 -6.06 8.57 31.94
CA ARG A 393 -6.22 7.56 30.89
C ARG A 393 -5.48 7.88 29.59
N GLY A 394 -5.52 9.13 29.12
CA GLY A 394 -4.77 9.53 27.92
C GLY A 394 -3.26 9.40 28.11
N ARG A 395 -2.75 9.75 29.30
CA ARG A 395 -1.33 9.59 29.65
C ARG A 395 -0.93 8.12 29.75
N GLU A 396 -1.75 7.28 30.37
CA GLU A 396 -1.53 5.83 30.43
C GLU A 396 -1.39 5.22 29.03
N LEU A 397 -2.28 5.59 28.11
CA LEU A 397 -2.25 5.10 26.73
C LEU A 397 -0.94 5.50 26.02
N VAL A 398 -0.50 6.75 26.16
CA VAL A 398 0.77 7.23 25.60
C VAL A 398 1.97 6.47 26.18
N ILE A 399 1.98 6.24 27.50
CA ILE A 399 3.04 5.47 28.17
C ILE A 399 3.07 4.03 27.62
N LYS A 400 1.91 3.37 27.54
CA LYS A 400 1.82 2.00 27.00
C LYS A 400 2.28 1.90 25.56
N ILE A 401 1.89 2.86 24.71
CA ILE A 401 2.36 2.94 23.33
C ILE A 401 3.89 3.08 23.28
N SER A 402 4.48 3.94 24.11
CA SER A 402 5.94 4.12 24.18
C SER A 402 6.65 2.84 24.59
N GLU A 403 6.18 2.18 25.65
CA GLU A 403 6.76 0.91 26.14
C GLU A 403 6.75 -0.19 25.07
N ILE A 404 5.63 -0.33 24.34
CA ILE A 404 5.50 -1.33 23.29
C ILE A 404 6.41 -1.00 22.11
N ARG A 405 6.49 0.28 21.71
CA ARG A 405 7.38 0.72 20.62
C ARG A 405 8.86 0.45 20.94
N GLU A 406 9.29 0.75 22.16
CA GLU A 406 10.66 0.46 22.61
C GLU A 406 10.96 -1.05 22.59
N GLU A 407 10.02 -1.89 23.01
CA GLU A 407 10.18 -3.35 22.99
C GLU A 407 10.18 -3.92 21.57
N LEU A 408 9.31 -3.42 20.67
CA LEU A 408 9.32 -3.80 19.25
C LEU A 408 10.67 -3.45 18.61
N GLU A 409 11.19 -2.26 18.87
CA GLU A 409 12.49 -1.81 18.35
C GLU A 409 13.63 -2.69 18.88
N ARG A 410 13.65 -2.96 20.19
CA ARG A 410 14.65 -3.86 20.80
C ARG A 410 14.67 -5.24 20.13
N ARG A 411 13.50 -5.76 19.75
CA ARG A 411 13.38 -7.05 19.05
C ARG A 411 13.87 -6.99 17.61
N ILE A 412 13.55 -5.91 16.88
CA ILE A 412 14.04 -5.69 15.51
C ILE A 412 15.58 -5.64 15.49
N GLN A 413 16.18 -4.88 16.41
CA GLN A 413 17.64 -4.79 16.52
C GLN A 413 18.30 -6.13 16.87
N ALA A 414 17.68 -6.91 17.76
CA ALA A 414 18.15 -8.26 18.07
C ALA A 414 18.07 -9.19 16.84
N ALA A 415 16.99 -9.10 16.06
CA ALA A 415 16.77 -9.90 14.87
C ALA A 415 17.76 -9.54 13.74
N LEU A 416 18.05 -8.25 13.54
CA LEU A 416 19.08 -7.77 12.62
C LEU A 416 20.48 -8.26 13.03
N LYS A 417 20.82 -8.17 14.32
CA LYS A 417 22.09 -8.67 14.85
C LYS A 417 22.23 -10.18 14.65
N LEU A 418 21.14 -10.94 14.77
CA LEU A 418 21.14 -12.37 14.50
C LEU A 418 21.37 -12.65 13.02
N GLY A 419 20.64 -11.98 12.14
CA GLY A 419 20.73 -12.20 10.70
C GLY A 419 22.05 -11.73 10.07
N ALA A 420 22.82 -10.88 10.76
CA ALA A 420 24.18 -10.53 10.37
C ALA A 420 25.16 -11.72 10.46
N ASP A 421 24.90 -12.71 11.32
CA ASP A 421 25.69 -13.94 11.41
C ASP A 421 25.16 -14.99 10.39
N PRO A 422 25.97 -15.41 9.39
CA PRO A 422 25.51 -16.35 8.37
C PRO A 422 25.05 -17.71 8.90
N SER A 423 25.71 -18.24 9.93
CA SER A 423 25.39 -19.54 10.51
C SER A 423 24.10 -19.48 11.33
N ARG A 424 23.93 -18.43 12.14
CA ARG A 424 22.68 -18.23 12.90
C ARG A 424 21.51 -17.91 11.99
N ARG A 425 21.72 -17.12 10.95
CA ARG A 425 20.72 -16.87 9.89
C ARG A 425 20.26 -18.18 9.25
N GLN A 426 21.18 -19.05 8.85
CA GLN A 426 20.80 -20.34 8.27
C GLN A 426 20.01 -21.20 9.26
N ALA A 427 20.44 -21.25 10.52
CA ALA A 427 19.71 -21.99 11.56
C ALA A 427 18.28 -21.45 11.77
N ALA A 428 18.11 -20.13 11.79
CA ALA A 428 16.80 -19.48 11.90
C ALA A 428 15.87 -19.82 10.71
N ILE A 429 16.40 -19.82 9.49
CA ILE A 429 15.64 -20.21 8.29
C ILE A 429 15.19 -21.66 8.37
N GLU A 430 16.08 -22.57 8.77
CA GLU A 430 15.74 -24.00 8.92
C GLU A 430 14.75 -24.23 10.06
N ALA A 431 14.84 -23.45 11.15
CA ALA A 431 13.85 -23.50 12.21
C ALA A 431 12.49 -23.03 11.72
N ALA A 432 12.39 -21.89 11.05
CA ALA A 432 11.14 -21.38 10.49
C ALA A 432 10.47 -22.41 9.55
N LYS A 433 11.23 -23.00 8.62
CA LYS A 433 10.72 -24.02 7.69
C LYS A 433 10.18 -25.30 8.35
N LYS A 434 10.63 -25.62 9.57
CA LYS A 434 10.18 -26.81 10.32
C LYS A 434 8.92 -26.58 11.16
N HIS A 435 8.59 -25.32 11.42
CA HIS A 435 7.50 -24.95 12.31
C HIS A 435 6.42 -24.26 11.50
N ASP A 436 5.37 -24.96 11.10
CA ASP A 436 4.27 -24.36 10.34
C ASP A 436 3.74 -23.10 11.02
N LEU A 437 3.50 -22.06 10.22
CA LEU A 437 2.78 -20.88 10.70
C LEU A 437 1.35 -21.32 11.04
N PRO A 438 0.79 -20.87 12.17
CA PRO A 438 -0.65 -20.94 12.35
C PRO A 438 -1.29 -20.22 11.15
N LEU A 439 -2.17 -20.89 10.43
CA LEU A 439 -2.88 -20.27 9.31
C LEU A 439 -3.59 -19.01 9.82
N VAL A 440 -3.32 -17.87 9.17
CA VAL A 440 -4.00 -16.61 9.48
C VAL A 440 -5.49 -16.81 9.16
N PRO A 441 -6.41 -16.52 10.09
CA PRO A 441 -7.84 -16.58 9.80
C PRO A 441 -8.21 -15.62 8.66
N ARG A 442 -9.16 -16.02 7.81
CA ARG A 442 -9.59 -15.30 6.59
C ARG A 442 -10.11 -13.87 6.84
N ASP A 443 -10.39 -13.49 8.07
CA ASP A 443 -11.00 -12.21 8.45
C ASP A 443 -9.97 -11.13 8.83
N GLY A 444 -8.67 -11.38 8.63
CA GLY A 444 -7.62 -10.42 8.98
C GLY A 444 -7.53 -10.13 10.47
N THR A 445 -8.22 -10.90 11.32
CA THR A 445 -8.07 -10.77 12.76
C THR A 445 -6.66 -11.22 13.16
N ALA A 446 -6.06 -10.47 14.10
CA ALA A 446 -4.78 -10.82 14.70
C ALA A 446 -4.80 -12.30 15.13
N TYR A 447 -3.63 -12.95 15.07
CA TYR A 447 -3.43 -14.32 15.50
C TYR A 447 -4.25 -14.60 16.77
N PRO A 448 -5.11 -15.64 16.79
CA PRO A 448 -5.84 -15.95 18.00
C PRO A 448 -4.82 -16.19 19.10
N LYS A 449 -4.80 -15.30 20.11
CA LYS A 449 -3.88 -15.37 21.26
C LYS A 449 -3.88 -16.81 21.74
N LYS A 450 -2.77 -17.54 21.55
CA LYS A 450 -2.61 -18.85 22.17
C LYS A 450 -2.74 -18.60 23.66
N LYS A 451 -3.79 -19.15 24.29
CA LYS A 451 -3.88 -19.18 25.75
C LYS A 451 -2.69 -20.01 26.23
N HIS A 452 -1.60 -19.36 26.60
CA HIS A 452 -0.53 -20.00 27.34
C HIS A 452 -1.14 -20.53 28.63
N ARG A 453 -1.00 -21.84 28.82
CA ARG A 453 -1.53 -22.60 29.94
C ARG A 453 -0.46 -22.80 30.99
#